data_AF-A0A434TVR8-F1
#
_entry.id   AF-A0A434TVR8-F1
#
_cell.length_a   1.000
_cell.length_b   1.000
_cell.length_c   1.000
_cell.angle_alpha   90.00
_cell.angle_beta   90.00
_cell.angle_gamma   90.00
#
_symmetry.space_group_name_H-M   'P 1'
#
loop_
_entity.id
_entity.type
_entity.pdbx_description
1 polymer ?
#
loop_
_entity_poly.entity_id
_entity_poly.type
_entity_poly.pdbx_seq_one_letter_code
_entity_poly.pdbx_strand_id
1 'polypeptide(L)' 'MLTSIRLSPEFEHRLDDLLAMTGRSRAEYLRQFVERGLEDLEDYYLAAEVLERIRPGEESVVSAENF' A
#
# COMPACT_ATOMS: atom_id res chain seq x y z
N MET A 1 16.97 6.58 9.65
CA MET A 1 17.87 6.50 8.49
C MET A 1 17.31 7.40 7.39
N LEU A 2 18.15 8.02 6.56
CA LEU A 2 17.68 8.82 5.42
C LEU A 2 17.57 7.91 4.19
N THR A 3 16.40 7.90 3.56
CA THR A 3 16.16 7.19 2.30
C THR A 3 15.85 8.22 1.23
N SER A 4 16.55 8.16 0.09
CA SER A 4 16.28 9.01 -1.07
C SER A 4 15.66 8.16 -2.17
N ILE A 5 14.57 8.66 -2.75
CA ILE A 5 13.84 8.01 -3.84
C ILE A 5 13.74 8.99 -5.01
N ARG A 6 13.86 8.49 -6.24
CA ARG A 6 13.58 9.28 -7.44
C ARG A 6 12.14 9.05 -7.84
N LEU A 7 11.40 10.13 -8.02
CA LEU A 7 10.02 10.09 -8.50
C LEU A 7 10.00 10.40 -9.99
N SER A 8 9.03 9.84 -10.71
CA SER A 8 8.79 10.25 -12.10
C SER A 8 8.25 11.68 -12.12
N PRO A 9 8.48 12.45 -13.20
CA PRO A 9 7.94 13.82 -13.31
C PRO A 9 6.41 13.88 -13.15
N GLU A 10 5.69 12.86 -13.64
CA GLU A 10 4.25 12.75 -13.48
C GLU A 10 3.84 12.61 -12.00
N PHE A 11 4.57 11.79 -11.23
CA PHE A 11 4.28 11.60 -9.83
C PHE A 11 4.60 12.86 -9.01
N GLU A 12 5.68 13.56 -9.34
CA GLU A 12 5.99 14.85 -8.71
C GLU A 12 4.89 15.87 -8.94
N HIS A 13 4.38 15.99 -10.17
CA HIS A 13 3.28 16.90 -10.48
C HIS A 13 2.02 16.57 -9.67
N ARG A 14 1.61 15.30 -9.65
CA ARG A 14 0.43 14.86 -8.88
C ARG A 14 0.60 15.11 -7.38
N LEU A 15 1.82 14.95 -6.86
CA LEU A 15 2.12 15.25 -5.47
C LEU A 15 2.02 16.75 -5.19
N ASP A 16 2.54 17.60 -6.07
CA ASP A 16 2.45 19.06 -5.90
C ASP A 16 1.01 19.58 -5.90
N ASP A 17 0.16 19.07 -6.81
CA ASP A 17 -1.27 19.39 -6.83
C ASP A 17 -1.95 19.02 -5.50
N LEU A 18 -1.65 17.84 -4.98
CA LEU A 18 -2.21 17.33 -3.73
C LEU A 18 -1.76 18.14 -2.51
N LEU A 19 -0.50 18.56 -2.48
CA LEU A 19 0.03 19.42 -1.42
C LEU A 19 -0.62 20.80 -1.47
N ALA A 20 -0.79 21.38 -2.67
CA ALA A 20 -1.45 22.67 -2.85
C ALA A 20 -2.92 22.65 -2.39
N MET A 21 -3.63 21.54 -2.61
CA MET A 21 -5.02 21.37 -2.16
C MET A 21 -5.16 21.17 -0.65
N THR A 22 -4.19 20.53 -0.01
CA THR A 22 -4.29 20.10 1.41
C THR A 22 -3.56 21.02 2.38
N GLY A 23 -2.67 21.89 1.90
CA GLY A 23 -1.84 22.76 2.73
C GLY A 23 -0.77 22.01 3.55
N ARG A 24 -0.53 20.73 3.26
CA ARG A 24 0.44 19.89 3.96
C ARG A 24 1.84 20.02 3.36
N SER A 25 2.86 19.67 4.14
CA SER A 25 4.24 19.63 3.62
C SER A 25 4.52 18.34 2.86
N ARG A 26 5.44 18.41 1.88
CA ARG A 26 5.88 17.24 1.10
C ARG A 26 6.41 16.11 2.00
N ALA A 27 7.19 16.46 3.02
CA ALA A 27 7.78 15.49 3.94
C ALA A 27 6.73 14.74 4.76
N GLU A 28 5.68 15.43 5.21
CA GLU A 28 4.59 14.78 5.96
C GLU A 28 3.77 13.83 5.08
N TYR A 29 3.51 14.21 3.84
CA TYR A 29 2.73 13.40 2.92
C TYR A 29 3.50 12.15 2.48
N LEU A 30 4.77 12.31 2.12
CA LEU A 30 5.63 11.19 1.73
C LEU A 30 5.82 10.20 2.89
N ARG A 31 5.96 10.67 4.12
CA ARG A 31 6.04 9.79 5.30
C ARG A 31 4.78 8.97 5.47
N GLN A 32 3.61 9.62 5.46
CA GLN A 32 2.32 8.93 5.55
C GLN A 32 2.12 7.93 4.41
N PHE A 33 2.56 8.27 3.20
CA PHE A 33 2.44 7.40 2.04
C PHE A 33 3.31 6.15 2.19
N VAL A 34 4.53 6.28 2.71
CA VAL A 34 5.41 5.13 2.98
C VAL A 34 4.85 4.26 4.10
N GLU A 35 4.36 4.86 5.20
CA GLU A 35 3.78 4.12 6.32
C GLU A 35 2.55 3.31 5.90
N ARG A 36 1.60 3.94 5.19
CA ARG A 36 0.41 3.26 4.68
C ARG A 36 0.73 2.26 3.57
N GLY A 37 1.64 2.63 2.66
CA GLY A 37 2.06 1.73 1.59
C GLY A 37 2.76 0.47 2.14
N LEU A 38 3.42 0.56 3.29
CA LEU A 38 3.98 -0.62 3.95
C LEU A 38 2.87 -1.53 4.48
N GLU A 39 1.86 -0.96 5.16
CA GLU A 39 0.69 -1.71 5.64
C GLU A 39 -0.04 -2.41 4.49
N ASP A 40 -0.31 -1.69 3.39
CA ASP A 40 -0.94 -2.26 2.19
C ASP A 40 -0.12 -3.40 1.58
N LEU A 41 1.22 -3.28 1.59
CA LEU A 41 2.11 -4.32 1.08
C LEU A 41 2.12 -5.54 1.99
N GLU A 42 2.16 -5.35 3.31
CA GLU A 42 2.11 -6.43 4.30
C GLU A 42 0.80 -7.21 4.15
N ASP A 43 -0.34 -6.52 4.07
CA ASP A 43 -1.65 -7.15 3.84
C ASP A 43 -1.71 -7.91 2.53
N TYR A 44 -1.18 -7.34 1.44
CA TYR A 44 -1.12 -8.01 0.14
C TYR A 44 -0.32 -9.30 0.20
N TYR A 45 0.87 -9.28 0.82
CA TYR A 45 1.72 -10.47 0.90
C TYR A 45 1.14 -11.53 1.83
N LEU A 46 0.50 -11.14 2.94
CA LEU A 46 -0.23 -12.07 3.80
C LEU A 46 -1.37 -12.76 3.04
N ALA A 47 -2.16 -11.98 2.28
CA ALA A 47 -3.24 -12.54 1.47
C ALA A 47 -2.73 -13.47 0.36
N ALA A 48 -1.63 -13.10 -0.31
CA ALA A 48 -0.99 -13.93 -1.31
C ALA A 48 -0.48 -15.26 -0.71
N GLU A 49 0.10 -15.23 0.50
CA GLU A 49 0.55 -16.44 1.19
C GLU A 49 -0.62 -17.38 1.52
N VAL A 50 -1.74 -16.84 2.03
CA VAL A 50 -2.96 -17.60 2.27
C VAL A 50 -3.45 -18.26 0.96
N LEU A 51 -3.46 -17.51 -0.15
CA LEU A 51 -3.89 -18.04 -1.45
C LEU A 51 -3.03 -19.23 -1.91
N GLU A 52 -1.72 -19.19 -1.68
CA GLU A 52 -0.82 -20.31 -1.98
C GLU A 52 -1.14 -21.56 -1.16
N ARG A 53 -1.64 -21.43 0.08
CA ARG A 53 -2.09 -22.57 0.91
C ARG A 53 -3.52 -23.05 0.59
N ILE A 54 -4.39 -22.16 0.12
CA ILE A 54 -5.73 -22.55 -0.36
C ILE A 54 -5.63 -23.52 -1.55
N ARG A 55 -4.69 -23.28 -2.50
CA ARG A 55 -4.53 -24.10 -3.71
C ARG A 55 -4.32 -25.60 -3.44
N PRO A 56 -3.42 -26.03 -2.54
CA PRO A 56 -3.28 -27.43 -2.15
C PRO A 56 -4.35 -27.93 -1.16
N GLY A 57 -5.26 -27.06 -0.70
CA GLY A 57 -6.31 -27.42 0.28
C GLY A 57 -5.81 -27.43 1.73
N GLU A 58 -4.74 -26.69 2.03
CA GLU A 58 -4.15 -26.60 3.37
C GLU A 58 -4.83 -25.55 4.25
N GLU A 59 -5.76 -24.77 3.69
CA GLU A 59 -6.53 -23.75 4.39
C GLU A 59 -8.03 -24.05 4.39
N SER A 60 -8.70 -23.73 5.50
CA SER A 60 -10.15 -23.83 5.60
C SER A 60 -10.81 -22.66 4.86
N VAL A 61 -11.69 -22.97 3.91
CA VAL A 61 -12.44 -21.98 3.14
C VAL A 61 -13.93 -22.06 3.47
N VAL A 62 -14.59 -20.91 3.55
CA VAL A 62 -16.03 -20.80 3.80
C VAL A 62 -16.71 -20.25 2.54
N SER A 63 -17.82 -20.87 2.13
CA SER A 63 -18.63 -20.37 1.02
C SER A 63 -19.25 -19.01 1.36
N ALA A 64 -19.30 -18.10 0.40
CA ALA A 64 -19.97 -16.80 0.56
C ALA A 64 -21.46 -16.94 0.91
N GLU A 65 -22.08 -18.08 0.58
CA GLU A 65 -23.47 -18.41 0.90
C GLU A 65 -23.71 -18.66 2.40
N ASN A 66 -22.63 -18.90 3.15
CA ASN A 66 -22.66 -19.22 4.59
C ASN A 66 -22.31 -18.01 5.48
N PHE A 67 -22.24 -16.80 4.91
CA PHE A 67 -21.99 -15.54 5.62
C PHE A 67 -23.25 -14.67 5.72
#